data_AF-X0VQF9-F1
#
_entry.id   AF-X0VQF9-F1
#
_cell.length_a   1.000
_cell.length_b   1.000
_cell.length_c   1.000
_cell.angle_alpha   90.00
_cell.angle_beta   90.00
_cell.angle_gamma   90.00
#
_symmetry.space_group_name_H-M   'P 1'
#
loop_
_entity.id
_entity.type
_entity.pdbx_description
1 polymer ?
#
loop_
_entity_poly.entity_id
_entity_poly.type
_entity_poly.pdbx_seq_one_letter_code
_entity_poly.pdbx_strand_id
1 'polypeptide(L)'
;CCARNIAEIVLPQMDSQLAYLAGLLHDIGKLALYQVMPKSFARIVEEAKSQNACICTIEQNHLGLDHTILGKRLAQKWHMPSQITLAIWLHHSNTAIISQNMPEAKIAQIVRSADSIARQCGIGQSGSYDAPDSAEQITQSLAIEPEQLQQIRRNLGEQVGQKSKVLGLDSPNAAAAYCDTVHTTAAQLTRDNTKLSLENRRLQTNSSHLDFITDFLLSINSTTSPIDAAENFAIRWQKFYQTGMVCLYLAPPTNSQTLEA
;
A
#
# COMPACT_ATOMS: atom_id res chain seq x y z
N CYS A 1 6.67 -17.02 6.34
CA CYS A 1 5.73 -15.92 6.67
C CYS A 1 4.61 -16.54 7.48
N CYS A 2 4.32 -16.03 8.68
CA CYS A 2 3.37 -16.67 9.60
C CYS A 2 1.94 -16.73 9.01
N ALA A 3 1.47 -15.66 8.37
CA ALA A 3 0.15 -15.61 7.75
C ALA A 3 -0.07 -16.71 6.68
N ARG A 4 0.97 -17.00 5.88
CA ARG A 4 0.93 -18.11 4.91
C ARG A 4 0.78 -19.46 5.59
N ASN A 5 1.61 -19.75 6.60
CA ASN A 5 1.57 -21.02 7.33
C ASN A 5 0.19 -21.24 7.99
N ILE A 6 -0.44 -20.19 8.52
CA ILE A 6 -1.80 -20.25 9.07
C ILE A 6 -2.82 -20.52 7.96
N ALA A 7 -2.73 -19.81 6.84
CA ALA A 7 -3.67 -19.98 5.73
C ALA A 7 -3.64 -21.40 5.15
N GLU A 8 -2.47 -22.03 5.05
CA GLU A 8 -2.31 -23.42 4.60
C GLU A 8 -3.06 -24.43 5.49
N ILE A 9 -3.23 -24.11 6.79
CA ILE A 9 -3.93 -24.94 7.76
C ILE A 9 -5.44 -24.64 7.77
N VAL A 10 -5.80 -23.36 7.84
CA VAL A 10 -7.18 -22.90 8.11
C VAL A 10 -8.01 -22.73 6.84
N LEU A 11 -7.36 -22.48 5.70
CA LEU A 11 -7.99 -22.21 4.41
C LEU A 11 -7.24 -22.91 3.26
N PRO A 12 -7.20 -24.25 3.22
CA PRO A 12 -6.43 -25.00 2.22
C PRO A 12 -6.90 -24.76 0.77
N GLN A 13 -8.13 -24.27 0.59
CA GLN A 13 -8.70 -23.93 -0.73
C GLN A 13 -8.39 -22.48 -1.17
N MET A 14 -7.86 -21.64 -0.28
CA MET A 14 -7.48 -20.27 -0.59
C MET A 14 -6.01 -20.22 -1.03
N ASP A 15 -5.69 -19.34 -1.96
CA ASP A 15 -4.30 -19.08 -2.34
C ASP A 15 -3.49 -18.57 -1.13
N SER A 16 -2.58 -19.40 -0.62
CA SER A 16 -1.72 -19.05 0.51
C SER A 16 -0.75 -17.91 0.16
N GLN A 17 -0.48 -17.65 -1.13
CA GLN A 17 0.30 -16.50 -1.56
C GLN A 17 -0.42 -15.18 -1.27
N LEU A 18 -1.76 -15.16 -1.32
CA LEU A 18 -2.55 -13.98 -0.95
C LEU A 18 -2.36 -13.63 0.52
N ALA A 19 -2.36 -14.63 1.41
CA ALA A 19 -2.08 -14.44 2.84
C ALA A 19 -0.62 -14.03 3.10
N TYR A 20 0.32 -14.55 2.31
CA TYR A 20 1.72 -14.10 2.35
C TYR A 20 1.84 -12.60 2.04
N LEU A 21 1.22 -12.14 0.95
CA LEU A 21 1.23 -10.74 0.52
C LEU A 21 0.53 -9.84 1.54
N ALA A 22 -0.64 -10.26 2.04
CA ALA A 22 -1.37 -9.52 3.06
C ALA A 22 -0.53 -9.36 4.35
N GLY A 23 0.11 -10.44 4.81
CA GLY A 23 1.00 -10.38 5.98
C GLY A 23 2.23 -9.50 5.76
N LEU A 24 2.78 -9.46 4.54
CA LEU A 24 3.91 -8.58 4.20
C LEU A 24 3.51 -7.10 4.17
N LEU A 25 2.30 -6.80 3.71
CA LEU A 25 1.85 -5.43 3.43
C LEU A 25 0.99 -4.82 4.54
N HIS A 26 0.58 -5.58 5.56
CA HIS A 26 -0.39 -5.15 6.57
C HIS A 26 -0.02 -3.81 7.22
N ASP A 27 1.27 -3.57 7.45
CA ASP A 27 1.82 -2.40 8.11
C ASP A 27 2.36 -1.31 7.17
N ILE A 28 2.00 -1.35 5.88
CA ILE A 28 2.51 -0.39 4.91
C ILE A 28 2.17 1.08 5.25
N GLY A 29 1.12 1.31 6.03
CA GLY A 29 0.79 2.64 6.56
C GLY A 29 1.88 3.22 7.46
N LYS A 30 2.58 2.39 8.25
CA LYS A 30 3.69 2.85 9.10
C LYS A 30 4.85 3.37 8.27
N LEU A 31 5.13 2.72 7.13
CA LEU A 31 6.15 3.17 6.18
C LEU A 31 5.78 4.53 5.58
N ALA A 32 4.50 4.74 5.26
CA ALA A 32 4.02 6.02 4.77
C ALA A 32 4.11 7.13 5.84
N LEU A 33 3.74 6.84 7.10
CA LEU A 33 3.91 7.78 8.21
C LEU A 33 5.38 8.14 8.43
N TYR A 34 6.28 7.15 8.46
CA TYR A 34 7.71 7.37 8.60
C TYR A 34 8.28 8.23 7.46
N GLN A 35 7.83 8.00 6.23
CA GLN A 35 8.28 8.77 5.06
C GLN A 35 7.84 10.23 5.10
N VAL A 36 6.60 10.51 5.54
CA VAL A 36 6.01 11.86 5.50
C VAL A 36 6.35 12.66 6.76
N MET A 37 6.47 12.01 7.91
CA MET A 37 6.67 12.66 9.21
C MET A 37 7.62 11.86 10.13
N PRO A 38 8.89 11.64 9.74
CA PRO A 38 9.81 10.74 10.43
C PRO A 38 10.02 11.10 11.90
N LYS A 39 10.12 12.39 12.23
CA LYS A 39 10.32 12.86 13.62
C LYS A 39 9.09 12.63 14.50
N SER A 40 7.90 12.91 13.98
CA SER A 40 6.65 12.70 14.72
C SER A 40 6.37 11.21 14.90
N PHE A 41 6.57 10.41 13.86
CA PHE A 41 6.40 8.97 13.93
C PHE A 41 7.38 8.33 14.91
N ALA A 42 8.65 8.76 14.93
CA ALA A 42 9.62 8.31 15.94
C ALA A 42 9.14 8.58 17.37
N ARG A 43 8.60 9.78 17.65
CA ARG A 43 8.03 10.12 18.97
C ARG A 43 6.82 9.26 19.33
N ILE A 44 5.94 8.98 18.37
CA ILE A 44 4.79 8.08 18.56
C ILE A 44 5.26 6.68 18.96
N VAL A 45 6.29 6.16 18.29
CA VAL A 45 6.88 4.85 18.62
C VAL A 45 7.53 4.85 20.00
N GLU A 46 8.26 5.92 20.36
CA GLU A 46 8.86 6.09 21.69
C GLU A 46 7.80 6.15 22.80
N GLU A 47 6.68 6.83 22.54
CA GLU A 47 5.56 6.92 23.47
C GLU A 47 4.83 5.59 23.62
N ALA A 48 4.55 4.89 22.51
CA ALA A 48 3.99 3.54 22.55
C ALA A 48 4.87 2.60 23.39
N LYS A 49 6.20 2.72 23.25
CA LYS A 49 7.17 1.97 24.05
C LYS A 49 7.12 2.32 25.53
N SER A 50 7.13 3.60 25.87
CA SER A 50 7.17 4.04 27.27
C SER A 50 5.89 3.68 28.02
N GLN A 51 4.76 3.62 27.32
CA GLN A 51 3.45 3.28 27.89
C GLN A 51 3.09 1.79 27.77
N ASN A 52 3.91 0.96 27.11
CA ASN A 52 3.56 -0.41 26.72
C ASN A 52 2.18 -0.49 26.03
N ALA A 53 1.95 0.45 25.10
CA ALA A 53 0.66 0.66 24.46
C ALA A 53 0.63 0.19 23.01
N CYS A 54 -0.59 0.02 22.49
CA CYS A 54 -0.80 -0.21 21.06
C CYS A 54 -0.48 1.07 20.27
N ILE A 55 0.37 0.95 19.25
CA ILE A 55 0.78 2.11 18.44
C ILE A 55 -0.41 2.77 17.74
N CYS A 56 -1.41 1.99 17.32
CA CYS A 56 -2.64 2.49 16.70
C CYS A 56 -3.36 3.51 17.60
N THR A 57 -3.42 3.26 18.91
CA THR A 57 -4.03 4.18 19.89
C THR A 57 -3.23 5.48 20.01
N ILE A 58 -1.90 5.38 20.04
CA ILE A 58 -1.02 6.57 20.12
C ILE A 58 -1.11 7.39 18.83
N GLU A 59 -1.11 6.75 17.66
CA GLU A 59 -1.30 7.42 16.37
C GLU A 59 -2.64 8.16 16.32
N GLN A 60 -3.74 7.53 16.75
CA GLN A 60 -5.05 8.18 16.79
C GLN A 60 -5.06 9.40 17.71
N ASN A 61 -4.41 9.33 18.88
CA ASN A 61 -4.34 10.44 19.83
C ASN A 61 -3.57 11.65 19.26
N HIS A 62 -2.48 11.41 18.52
CA HIS A 62 -1.63 12.48 17.99
C HIS A 62 -2.05 12.99 16.60
N LEU A 63 -2.59 12.10 15.75
CA LEU A 63 -2.83 12.37 14.33
C LEU A 63 -4.32 12.35 13.95
N GLY A 64 -5.20 11.87 14.82
CA GLY A 64 -6.63 11.66 14.52
C GLY A 64 -6.89 10.50 13.54
N LEU A 65 -5.86 9.74 13.18
CA LEU A 65 -5.92 8.55 12.32
C LEU A 65 -4.76 7.61 12.67
N ASP A 66 -4.85 6.36 12.24
CA ASP A 66 -3.80 5.36 12.41
C ASP A 66 -3.22 4.87 11.06
N HIS A 67 -2.16 4.09 11.16
CA HIS A 67 -1.50 3.47 10.02
C HIS A 67 -2.41 2.52 9.25
N THR A 68 -3.42 1.90 9.87
CA THR A 68 -4.33 0.97 9.17
C THR A 68 -5.20 1.73 8.17
N ILE A 69 -5.70 2.92 8.55
CA ILE A 69 -6.49 3.81 7.68
C ILE A 69 -5.62 4.33 6.54
N LEU A 70 -4.39 4.76 6.83
CA LEU A 70 -3.47 5.23 5.81
C LEU A 70 -3.08 4.11 4.83
N GLY A 71 -2.76 2.92 5.36
CA GLY A 71 -2.44 1.73 4.59
C GLY A 71 -3.60 1.31 3.69
N LYS A 72 -4.83 1.33 4.19
CA LYS A 72 -6.04 1.07 3.38
C LYS A 72 -6.13 2.02 2.19
N ARG A 73 -5.99 3.33 2.42
CA ARG A 73 -6.06 4.35 1.36
C ARG A 73 -4.96 4.14 0.32
N LEU A 74 -3.76 3.76 0.76
CA LEU A 74 -2.65 3.46 -0.14
C LEU A 74 -2.94 2.21 -1.00
N ALA A 75 -3.40 1.14 -0.38
CA ALA A 75 -3.78 -0.10 -1.06
C ALA A 75 -4.89 0.13 -2.10
N GLN A 76 -5.92 0.94 -1.76
CA GLN A 76 -6.98 1.34 -2.68
C GLN A 76 -6.43 2.14 -3.87
N LYS A 77 -5.53 3.10 -3.61
CA LYS A 77 -4.90 3.91 -4.66
C LYS A 77 -4.06 3.08 -5.62
N TRP A 78 -3.49 1.97 -5.13
CA TRP A 78 -2.73 1.01 -5.93
C TRP A 78 -3.61 -0.10 -6.54
N HIS A 79 -4.93 -0.05 -6.36
CA HIS A 79 -5.87 -1.05 -6.87
C HIS A 79 -5.53 -2.47 -6.40
N MET A 80 -5.07 -2.60 -5.14
CA MET A 80 -4.80 -3.91 -4.54
C MET A 80 -6.10 -4.71 -4.37
N PRO A 81 -6.05 -6.05 -4.41
CA PRO A 81 -7.19 -6.90 -4.11
C PRO A 81 -7.90 -6.51 -2.81
N SER A 82 -9.24 -6.65 -2.79
CA SER A 82 -10.07 -6.24 -1.66
C SER A 82 -9.66 -6.96 -0.37
N GLN A 83 -9.29 -8.23 -0.45
CA GLN A 83 -8.86 -9.02 0.71
C GLN A 83 -7.56 -8.48 1.32
N ILE A 84 -6.58 -8.05 0.50
CA ILE A 84 -5.35 -7.41 0.99
C ILE A 84 -5.69 -6.07 1.63
N THR A 85 -6.54 -5.27 0.97
CA THR A 85 -6.97 -3.96 1.48
C THR A 85 -7.69 -4.09 2.83
N LEU A 86 -8.56 -5.08 2.98
CA LEU A 86 -9.25 -5.40 4.23
C LEU A 86 -8.28 -5.88 5.31
N ALA A 87 -7.30 -6.71 4.95
CA ALA A 87 -6.28 -7.17 5.89
C ALA A 87 -5.44 -6.01 6.44
N ILE A 88 -5.02 -5.08 5.58
CA ILE A 88 -4.31 -3.87 5.99
C ILE A 88 -5.19 -3.02 6.91
N TRP A 89 -6.48 -2.87 6.60
CA TRP A 89 -7.35 -2.00 7.40
C TRP A 89 -7.74 -2.62 8.76
N LEU A 90 -7.98 -3.92 8.81
CA LEU A 90 -8.68 -4.54 9.93
C LEU A 90 -7.78 -5.34 10.87
N HIS A 91 -6.46 -5.44 10.63
CA HIS A 91 -5.60 -6.33 11.43
C HIS A 91 -5.48 -5.94 12.91
N HIS A 92 -5.76 -4.68 13.29
CA HIS A 92 -5.88 -4.27 14.71
C HIS A 92 -7.31 -4.36 15.27
N SER A 93 -8.32 -4.57 14.43
CA SER A 93 -9.74 -4.66 14.80
C SER A 93 -10.11 -6.05 15.34
N ASN A 94 -11.26 -6.19 16.00
CA ASN A 94 -11.79 -7.50 16.40
C ASN A 94 -12.32 -8.27 15.18
N THR A 95 -11.40 -8.87 14.42
CA THR A 95 -11.67 -9.51 13.13
C THR A 95 -12.54 -10.76 13.24
N ALA A 96 -12.55 -11.45 14.39
CA ALA A 96 -13.32 -12.68 14.58
C ALA A 96 -14.84 -12.45 14.43
N ILE A 97 -15.33 -11.30 14.88
CA ILE A 97 -16.73 -10.90 14.71
C ILE A 97 -16.98 -10.43 13.27
N ILE A 98 -16.04 -9.66 12.71
CA ILE A 98 -16.20 -9.06 11.38
C ILE A 98 -16.24 -10.15 10.29
N SER A 99 -15.38 -11.18 10.39
CA SER A 99 -15.29 -12.25 9.39
C SER A 99 -16.50 -13.18 9.34
N GLN A 100 -17.33 -13.21 10.39
CA GLN A 100 -18.59 -13.98 10.37
C GLN A 100 -19.58 -13.43 9.33
N ASN A 101 -19.57 -12.11 9.12
CA ASN A 101 -20.48 -11.42 8.20
C ASN A 101 -19.80 -10.97 6.90
N MET A 102 -18.47 -11.10 6.81
CA MET A 102 -17.67 -10.69 5.66
C MET A 102 -16.55 -11.72 5.40
N PRO A 103 -16.79 -12.75 4.56
CA PRO A 103 -15.81 -13.80 4.27
C PRO A 103 -14.46 -13.27 3.77
N GLU A 104 -14.46 -12.16 3.03
CA GLU A 104 -13.25 -11.50 2.51
C GLU A 104 -12.34 -10.96 3.63
N ALA A 105 -12.89 -10.67 4.82
CA ALA A 105 -12.14 -10.23 5.98
C ALA A 105 -11.43 -11.38 6.71
N LYS A 106 -11.61 -12.64 6.29
CA LYS A 106 -10.93 -13.79 6.90
C LYS A 106 -9.41 -13.72 6.76
N ILE A 107 -8.90 -13.09 5.70
CA ILE A 107 -7.45 -12.80 5.59
C ILE A 107 -7.00 -11.81 6.67
N ALA A 108 -7.83 -10.82 7.03
CA ALA A 108 -7.50 -9.90 8.12
C ALA A 108 -7.35 -10.64 9.46
N GLN A 109 -8.22 -11.61 9.72
CA GLN A 109 -8.15 -12.47 10.91
C GLN A 109 -6.86 -13.31 10.95
N ILE A 110 -6.46 -13.87 9.80
CA ILE A 110 -5.21 -14.60 9.65
C ILE A 110 -4.01 -13.68 9.91
N VAL A 111 -4.02 -12.47 9.34
CA VAL A 111 -2.94 -11.49 9.51
C VAL A 111 -2.84 -11.02 10.96
N ARG A 112 -3.95 -10.69 11.63
CA ARG A 112 -3.96 -10.36 13.07
C ARG A 112 -3.33 -11.48 13.90
N SER A 113 -3.76 -12.71 13.66
CA SER A 113 -3.27 -13.87 14.40
C SER A 113 -1.78 -14.12 14.11
N ALA A 114 -1.35 -13.91 12.87
CA ALA A 114 0.05 -14.02 12.47
C ALA A 114 0.94 -12.98 13.15
N ASP A 115 0.49 -11.73 13.24
CA ASP A 115 1.21 -10.66 13.95
C ASP A 115 1.34 -11.00 15.45
N SER A 116 0.25 -11.42 16.09
CA SER A 116 0.25 -11.84 17.49
C SER A 116 1.21 -13.02 17.74
N ILE A 117 1.19 -14.05 16.90
CA ILE A 117 2.10 -15.19 17.00
C ILE A 117 3.56 -14.76 16.82
N ALA A 118 3.85 -13.88 15.86
CA ALA A 118 5.20 -13.36 15.65
C ALA A 118 5.71 -12.61 16.89
N ARG A 119 4.87 -11.75 17.48
CA ARG A 119 5.17 -11.01 18.71
C ARG A 119 5.37 -11.93 19.92
N GLN A 120 4.54 -12.97 20.08
CA GLN A 120 4.72 -14.00 21.12
C GLN A 120 6.07 -14.73 21.00
N CYS A 121 6.55 -14.95 19.77
CA CYS A 121 7.85 -15.55 19.52
C CYS A 121 9.03 -14.56 19.65
N GLY A 122 8.77 -13.29 20.00
CA GLY A 122 9.79 -12.24 20.05
C GLY A 122 10.33 -11.83 18.67
N ILE A 123 9.58 -12.11 17.59
CA ILE A 123 9.98 -11.85 16.22
C ILE A 123 9.30 -10.56 15.76
N GLY A 124 10.02 -9.45 15.92
CA GLY A 124 9.51 -8.12 15.63
C GLY A 124 8.47 -7.65 16.66
N GLN A 125 8.40 -6.33 16.84
CA GLN A 125 7.38 -5.67 17.67
C GLN A 125 6.51 -4.72 16.85
N SER A 126 6.91 -4.43 15.61
CA SER A 126 6.23 -3.51 14.68
C SER A 126 5.78 -2.17 15.31
N GLY A 127 6.57 -1.66 16.27
CA GLY A 127 6.27 -0.43 17.01
C GLY A 127 5.14 -0.52 18.03
N SER A 128 4.49 -1.68 18.19
CA SER A 128 3.41 -1.91 19.17
C SER A 128 3.95 -2.67 20.38
N TYR A 129 3.68 -2.18 21.58
CA TYR A 129 4.26 -2.69 22.84
C TYR A 129 3.22 -3.22 23.83
N ASP A 130 1.96 -3.29 23.41
CA ASP A 130 0.87 -3.96 24.12
C ASP A 130 1.10 -5.48 24.23
N ALA A 131 0.30 -6.15 25.06
CA ALA A 131 0.35 -7.60 25.15
C ALA A 131 -0.25 -8.24 23.89
N PRO A 132 0.43 -9.21 23.23
CA PRO A 132 -0.18 -9.95 22.13
C PRO A 132 -1.38 -10.79 22.64
N ASP A 133 -2.31 -11.11 21.73
CA ASP A 133 -3.46 -11.98 22.02
C ASP A 133 -2.98 -13.31 22.66
N SER A 134 -3.75 -13.89 23.59
CA SER A 134 -3.42 -15.16 24.25
C SER A 134 -3.46 -16.35 23.30
N ALA A 135 -2.88 -17.48 23.71
CA ALA A 135 -2.93 -18.71 22.91
C ALA A 135 -4.39 -19.17 22.67
N GLU A 136 -5.24 -19.06 23.70
CA GLU A 136 -6.66 -19.42 23.65
C GLU A 136 -7.44 -18.50 22.69
N GLN A 137 -7.16 -17.19 22.72
CA GLN A 137 -7.80 -16.24 21.81
C GLN A 137 -7.45 -16.55 20.35
N ILE A 138 -6.18 -16.90 20.08
CA ILE A 138 -5.71 -17.25 18.74
C ILE A 138 -6.34 -18.56 18.25
N THR A 139 -6.33 -19.61 19.06
CA THR A 139 -6.90 -20.92 18.68
C THR A 139 -8.41 -20.83 18.45
N GLN A 140 -9.13 -20.13 19.31
CA GLN A 140 -10.57 -19.90 19.16
C GLN A 140 -10.90 -19.08 17.90
N SER A 141 -10.16 -18.00 17.67
CA SER A 141 -10.35 -17.14 16.49
C SER A 141 -10.14 -17.93 15.19
N LEU A 142 -9.05 -18.68 15.09
CA LEU A 142 -8.70 -19.43 13.88
C LEU A 142 -9.39 -20.80 13.77
N ALA A 143 -10.09 -21.25 14.81
CA ALA A 143 -10.64 -22.60 14.94
C ALA A 143 -9.57 -23.69 14.69
N ILE A 144 -8.40 -23.55 15.34
CA ILE A 144 -7.29 -24.51 15.27
C ILE A 144 -7.01 -25.15 16.62
N GLU A 145 -6.42 -26.35 16.59
CA GLU A 145 -6.00 -27.05 17.79
C GLU A 145 -4.71 -26.43 18.40
N PRO A 146 -4.51 -26.51 19.73
CA PRO A 146 -3.30 -26.01 20.39
C PRO A 146 -2.00 -26.59 19.81
N GLU A 147 -2.02 -27.85 19.36
CA GLU A 147 -0.89 -28.51 18.71
C GLU A 147 -0.51 -27.84 17.38
N GLN A 148 -1.51 -27.43 16.58
CA GLN A 148 -1.28 -26.72 15.33
C GLN A 148 -0.66 -25.34 15.59
N LEU A 149 -1.11 -24.64 16.63
CA LEU A 149 -0.50 -23.37 17.05
C LEU A 149 0.97 -23.56 17.46
N GLN A 150 1.28 -24.62 18.21
CA GLN A 150 2.68 -24.93 18.55
C GLN A 150 3.51 -25.23 17.31
N GLN A 151 2.97 -25.98 16.35
CA GLN A 151 3.67 -26.27 15.10
C GLN A 151 3.96 -24.99 14.30
N ILE A 152 2.99 -24.07 14.20
CA ILE A 152 3.17 -22.77 13.54
C ILE A 152 4.30 -21.98 14.20
N ARG A 153 4.34 -21.92 15.54
CA ARG A 153 5.39 -21.21 16.30
C ARG A 153 6.78 -21.79 16.04
N ARG A 154 6.94 -23.12 16.08
CA ARG A 154 8.21 -23.81 15.80
C ARG A 154 8.68 -23.53 14.37
N ASN A 155 7.79 -23.73 13.40
CA ASN A 155 8.07 -23.48 11.98
C ASN A 155 8.48 -22.02 11.72
N LEU A 156 7.85 -21.07 12.41
CA LEU A 156 8.18 -19.66 12.28
C LEU A 156 9.62 -19.37 12.76
N GLY A 157 10.00 -19.88 13.93
CA GLY A 157 11.35 -19.74 14.46
C GLY A 157 12.42 -20.33 13.53
N GLU A 158 12.19 -21.54 13.02
CA GLU A 158 13.09 -22.19 12.07
C GLU A 158 13.22 -21.42 10.75
N GLN A 159 12.10 -20.98 10.16
CA GLN A 159 12.10 -20.20 8.91
C GLN A 159 12.87 -18.89 9.07
N VAL A 160 12.67 -18.17 10.18
CA VAL A 160 13.40 -16.92 10.45
C VAL A 160 14.89 -17.19 10.66
N GLY A 161 15.24 -18.24 11.42
CA GLY A 161 16.63 -18.65 11.61
C GLY A 161 17.34 -18.99 10.31
N GLN A 162 16.69 -19.77 9.42
CA GLN A 162 17.24 -20.11 8.10
C GLN A 162 17.46 -18.87 7.24
N LYS A 163 16.48 -17.96 7.18
CA LYS A 163 16.58 -16.74 6.37
C LYS A 163 17.63 -15.77 6.92
N SER A 164 17.76 -15.68 8.24
CA SER A 164 18.76 -14.83 8.89
C SER A 164 20.19 -15.28 8.56
N LYS A 165 20.44 -16.60 8.57
CA LYS A 165 21.72 -17.19 8.12
C LYS A 165 22.04 -16.87 6.66
N VAL A 166 21.05 -16.96 5.76
CA VAL A 166 21.22 -16.62 4.34
C VAL A 166 21.64 -15.16 4.16
N LEU A 167 21.19 -14.26 5.05
CA LEU A 167 21.57 -12.85 5.05
C LEU A 167 22.84 -12.55 5.85
N GLY A 168 23.54 -13.55 6.37
CA GLY A 168 24.78 -13.38 7.15
C GLY A 168 24.56 -12.76 8.54
N LEU A 169 23.35 -12.87 9.10
CA LEU A 169 22.99 -12.32 10.40
C LEU A 169 23.18 -13.39 11.51
N ASP A 170 24.42 -13.80 11.76
CA ASP A 170 24.77 -14.90 12.69
C ASP A 170 24.94 -14.44 14.16
N SER A 171 24.03 -13.61 14.67
CA SER A 171 24.10 -13.04 16.03
C SER A 171 22.91 -13.48 16.89
N PRO A 172 23.01 -13.50 18.25
CA PRO A 172 21.88 -13.75 19.14
C PRO A 172 20.63 -12.88 18.89
N ASN A 173 20.76 -11.76 18.17
CA ASN A 173 19.65 -10.88 17.77
C ASN A 173 19.25 -10.99 16.28
N ALA A 174 19.58 -12.12 15.65
CA ALA A 174 19.34 -12.46 14.25
C ALA A 174 17.91 -12.21 13.75
N ALA A 175 16.90 -12.47 14.59
CA ALA A 175 15.49 -12.28 14.24
C ALA A 175 15.11 -10.79 14.17
N ALA A 176 15.54 -10.00 15.16
CA ALA A 176 15.29 -8.56 15.17
C ALA A 176 15.99 -7.86 13.99
N ALA A 177 17.27 -8.17 13.75
CA ALA A 177 18.01 -7.63 12.61
C ALA A 177 17.41 -8.02 11.26
N TYR A 178 16.89 -9.24 11.14
CA TYR A 178 16.16 -9.69 9.95
C TYR A 178 14.88 -8.87 9.75
N CYS A 179 14.07 -8.70 10.79
CA CYS A 179 12.84 -7.89 10.74
C CYS A 179 13.13 -6.43 10.34
N ASP A 180 14.14 -5.81 10.94
CA ASP A 180 14.55 -4.43 10.62
C ASP A 180 14.98 -4.28 9.15
N THR A 181 15.77 -5.25 8.65
CA THR A 181 16.20 -5.29 7.25
C THR A 181 15.01 -5.43 6.30
N VAL A 182 14.06 -6.31 6.61
CA VAL A 182 12.83 -6.50 5.81
C VAL A 182 12.01 -5.21 5.78
N HIS A 183 11.79 -4.56 6.93
CA HIS A 183 11.04 -3.31 6.99
C HIS A 183 11.72 -2.19 6.21
N THR A 184 13.04 -2.04 6.35
CA THR A 184 13.82 -1.00 5.64
C THR A 184 13.78 -1.23 4.14
N THR A 185 13.93 -2.48 3.70
CA THR A 185 13.84 -2.85 2.28
C THR A 185 12.44 -2.61 1.72
N ALA A 186 11.39 -2.97 2.46
CA ALA A 186 10.01 -2.69 2.07
C ALA A 186 9.74 -1.18 1.97
N ALA A 187 10.31 -0.38 2.87
CA ALA A 187 10.23 1.09 2.83
C ALA A 187 10.89 1.65 1.57
N GLN A 188 12.09 1.16 1.24
CA GLN A 188 12.82 1.57 0.05
C GLN A 188 12.07 1.19 -1.22
N LEU A 189 11.60 -0.05 -1.32
CA LEU A 189 10.80 -0.52 -2.45
C LEU A 189 9.51 0.31 -2.62
N THR A 190 8.87 0.67 -1.50
CA THR A 190 7.68 1.53 -1.52
C THR A 190 7.99 2.93 -2.06
N ARG A 191 9.11 3.53 -1.64
CA ARG A 191 9.57 4.82 -2.19
C ARG A 191 9.82 4.71 -3.69
N ASP A 192 10.59 3.70 -4.11
CA ASP A 192 10.99 3.53 -5.50
C ASP A 192 9.78 3.25 -6.39
N ASN A 193 8.84 2.40 -5.95
CA ASN A 193 7.61 2.12 -6.69
C ASN A 193 6.70 3.35 -6.78
N THR A 194 6.64 4.18 -5.72
CA THR A 194 5.88 5.44 -5.75
C THR A 194 6.49 6.43 -6.75
N LYS A 195 7.82 6.54 -6.77
CA LYS A 195 8.55 7.38 -7.72
C LYS A 195 8.33 6.91 -9.16
N LEU A 196 8.50 5.62 -9.42
CA LEU A 196 8.25 5.00 -10.73
C LEU A 196 6.80 5.19 -11.17
N SER A 197 5.83 5.06 -10.26
CA SER A 197 4.42 5.28 -10.58
C SER A 197 4.12 6.74 -10.97
N LEU A 198 4.74 7.71 -10.30
CA LEU A 198 4.62 9.13 -10.65
C LEU A 198 5.25 9.43 -12.01
N GLU A 199 6.44 8.87 -12.27
CA GLU A 199 7.15 9.02 -13.52
C GLU A 199 6.40 8.38 -14.68
N ASN A 200 5.86 7.17 -14.48
CA ASN A 200 5.06 6.47 -15.48
C ASN A 200 3.79 7.26 -15.82
N ARG A 201 3.09 7.83 -14.82
CA ARG A 201 1.94 8.73 -15.08
C ARG A 201 2.34 9.95 -15.90
N ARG A 202 3.46 10.59 -15.55
CA ARG A 202 3.97 11.74 -16.32
C ARG A 202 4.28 11.35 -17.76
N LEU A 203 4.91 10.20 -17.98
CA LEU A 203 5.21 9.69 -19.31
C LEU A 203 3.93 9.36 -20.09
N GLN A 204 2.93 8.75 -19.46
CA GLN A 204 1.62 8.49 -20.06
C GLN A 204 0.92 9.79 -20.47
N THR A 205 0.93 10.82 -19.62
CA THR A 205 0.39 12.15 -19.97
C THR A 205 1.13 12.76 -21.15
N ASN A 206 2.46 12.72 -21.15
CA ASN A 206 3.26 13.24 -22.26
C ASN A 206 3.00 12.48 -23.57
N SER A 207 2.90 11.14 -23.52
CA SER A 207 2.56 10.31 -24.68
C SER A 207 1.18 10.68 -25.21
N SER A 208 0.20 10.82 -24.32
CA SER A 208 -1.17 11.22 -24.67
C SER A 208 -1.23 12.58 -25.37
N HIS A 209 -0.41 13.56 -24.94
CA HIS A 209 -0.28 14.83 -25.64
C HIS A 209 0.31 14.67 -27.05
N LEU A 210 1.31 13.81 -27.24
CA LEU A 210 1.89 13.53 -28.55
C LEU A 210 0.89 12.83 -29.47
N ASP A 211 0.16 11.83 -28.97
CA ASP A 211 -0.87 11.12 -29.74
C ASP A 211 -1.94 12.09 -30.25
N PHE A 212 -2.39 13.01 -29.38
CA PHE A 212 -3.31 14.07 -29.76
C PHE A 212 -2.73 15.00 -30.85
N ILE A 213 -1.48 15.46 -30.69
CA ILE A 213 -0.82 16.34 -31.67
C ILE A 213 -0.68 15.62 -33.02
N THR A 214 -0.24 14.36 -33.02
CA THR A 214 -0.09 13.58 -34.24
C THR A 214 -1.43 13.38 -34.96
N ASP A 215 -2.47 12.97 -34.24
CA ASP A 215 -3.82 12.81 -34.79
C ASP A 215 -4.40 14.13 -35.33
N PHE A 216 -4.17 15.25 -34.63
CA PHE A 216 -4.56 16.58 -35.09
C PHE A 216 -3.80 17.01 -36.35
N LEU A 217 -2.47 16.92 -36.36
CA LEU A 217 -1.64 17.33 -37.51
C LEU A 217 -1.91 16.50 -38.75
N LEU A 218 -2.18 15.20 -38.61
CA LEU A 218 -2.59 14.33 -39.72
C LEU A 218 -3.94 14.72 -40.31
N SER A 219 -4.78 15.42 -39.55
CA SER A 219 -6.09 15.89 -39.99
C SER A 219 -6.05 17.23 -40.74
N ILE A 220 -4.93 17.96 -40.69
CA ILE A 220 -4.75 19.24 -41.35
C ILE A 220 -3.98 19.04 -42.66
N ASN A 221 -4.38 19.75 -43.71
CA ASN A 221 -3.69 19.80 -44.98
C ASN A 221 -3.44 21.26 -45.41
N SER A 222 -2.68 21.46 -46.49
CA SER A 222 -2.32 22.80 -47.01
C SER A 222 -3.50 23.64 -47.50
N THR A 223 -4.71 23.06 -47.56
CA THR A 223 -5.94 23.74 -47.99
C THR A 223 -6.90 24.04 -46.83
N THR A 224 -6.57 23.64 -45.60
CA THR A 224 -7.44 23.84 -44.43
C THR A 224 -7.39 25.31 -43.98
N SER A 225 -8.55 25.95 -43.82
CA SER A 225 -8.58 27.33 -43.33
C SER A 225 -8.21 27.41 -41.85
N PRO A 226 -7.71 28.56 -41.34
CA PRO A 226 -7.37 28.71 -39.93
C PRO A 226 -8.55 28.47 -38.98
N ILE A 227 -9.78 28.80 -39.41
CA ILE A 227 -11.00 28.60 -38.62
C ILE A 227 -11.35 27.11 -38.55
N ASP A 228 -11.31 26.40 -39.68
CA ASP A 228 -11.61 24.95 -39.72
C ASP A 228 -10.59 24.15 -38.90
N ALA A 229 -9.31 24.55 -38.95
CA ALA A 229 -8.26 23.95 -38.13
C ALA A 229 -8.52 24.17 -36.63
N ALA A 230 -8.98 25.35 -36.24
CA ALA A 230 -9.33 25.67 -34.86
C ALA A 230 -10.55 24.87 -34.38
N GLU A 231 -11.63 24.80 -35.17
CA GLU A 231 -12.80 23.98 -34.83
C GLU A 231 -12.44 22.49 -34.67
N ASN A 232 -11.65 21.95 -35.59
CA ASN A 232 -11.21 20.56 -35.54
C ASN A 232 -10.34 20.29 -34.30
N PHE A 233 -9.43 21.21 -33.96
CA PHE A 233 -8.66 21.15 -32.72
C PHE A 233 -9.58 21.10 -31.49
N ALA A 234 -10.55 22.02 -31.40
CA ALA A 234 -11.46 22.12 -30.26
C ALA A 234 -12.29 20.85 -30.08
N ILE A 235 -12.88 20.31 -31.16
CA ILE A 235 -13.68 19.08 -31.13
C ILE A 235 -12.83 17.89 -30.67
N ARG A 236 -11.63 17.74 -31.22
CA ARG A 236 -10.71 16.66 -30.83
C ARG A 236 -10.22 16.82 -29.40
N TRP A 237 -9.93 18.04 -28.96
CA TRP A 237 -9.51 18.34 -27.59
C TRP A 237 -10.61 17.96 -26.58
N GLN A 238 -11.86 18.31 -26.87
CA GLN A 238 -13.01 17.93 -26.05
C GLN A 238 -13.15 16.41 -25.98
N LYS A 239 -13.06 15.72 -27.12
CA LYS A 239 -13.19 14.27 -27.18
C LYS A 239 -12.05 13.54 -26.46
N PHE A 240 -10.81 14.00 -26.65
CA PHE A 240 -9.61 13.33 -26.19
C PHE A 240 -9.35 13.55 -24.70
N TYR A 241 -9.55 14.78 -24.20
CA TYR A 241 -9.37 15.12 -22.78
C TYR A 241 -10.68 15.14 -21.97
N GLN A 242 -11.82 14.83 -22.59
CA GLN A 242 -13.15 14.89 -21.97
C GLN A 242 -13.43 16.23 -21.28
N THR A 243 -13.07 17.32 -21.95
CA THR A 243 -13.24 18.68 -21.42
C THR A 243 -14.60 19.27 -21.82
N GLY A 244 -15.04 20.29 -21.07
CA GLY A 244 -16.23 21.08 -21.40
C GLY A 244 -16.02 21.99 -22.60
N MET A 245 -16.73 23.12 -22.68
CA MET A 245 -16.61 24.06 -23.80
C MET A 245 -15.17 24.57 -23.95
N VAL A 246 -14.62 24.49 -25.17
CA VAL A 246 -13.28 24.98 -25.50
C VAL A 246 -13.42 26.27 -26.31
N CYS A 247 -12.81 27.36 -25.84
CA CYS A 247 -12.72 28.61 -26.57
C CYS A 247 -11.29 28.78 -27.10
N LEU A 248 -11.16 29.00 -28.41
CA LEU A 248 -9.90 29.28 -29.07
C LEU A 248 -9.88 30.73 -29.56
N TYR A 249 -8.77 31.41 -29.32
CA TYR A 249 -8.53 32.76 -29.84
C TYR A 249 -7.48 32.68 -30.95
N LEU A 250 -7.90 33.03 -32.18
CA LEU A 250 -7.00 33.15 -33.31
C LEU A 250 -6.47 34.58 -33.36
N ALA A 251 -5.20 34.77 -32.98
CA ALA A 251 -4.55 36.07 -33.08
C ALA A 251 -4.35 36.46 -34.55
N PRO A 252 -4.66 37.70 -34.95
CA PRO A 252 -4.36 38.17 -36.30
C PRO A 252 -2.83 38.17 -36.53
N PRO A 253 -2.37 37.95 -37.77
CA PRO A 253 -0.95 38.01 -38.08
C PRO A 253 -0.41 39.41 -37.78
N THR A 254 0.72 39.48 -37.08
CA THR A 254 1.30 40.71 -36.51
C THR A 254 1.88 41.70 -37.53
N ASN A 255 1.60 41.53 -38.82
CA ASN A 255 2.03 42.41 -39.90
C ASN A 255 0.84 42.88 -40.75
N SER A 256 0.12 43.87 -40.24
CA SER A 256 -0.63 44.80 -41.08
C SER A 256 -0.20 46.20 -40.68
N GLN A 257 0.73 46.75 -41.46
CA GLN A 257 1.03 48.18 -41.48
C GLN A 257 -0.29 48.94 -41.59
N THR A 258 -0.54 49.85 -40.66
CA THR A 258 -1.49 50.95 -40.81
C THR A 258 -1.13 51.73 -42.07
N LEU A 259 -1.88 51.53 -43.15
CA LEU A 259 -1.99 52.50 -44.24
C LEU A 259 -3.15 53.42 -43.89
N GLU A 260 -2.81 54.60 -43.36
CA GLU A 260 -3.69 55.76 -43.37
C GLU A 260 -3.81 56.26 -44.82
N ALA A 261 -5.04 56.26 -45.34
CA ALA A 261 -5.61 57.27 -46.24
C ALA A 261 -7.15 57.12 -46.22
#